data_AF-A0A8S4ETH0-F1
#
_entry.id   AF-A0A8S4ETH0-F1
#
_cell.length_a   1.000
_cell.length_b   1.000
_cell.length_c   1.000
_cell.angle_alpha   90.00
_cell.angle_beta   90.00
_cell.angle_gamma   90.00
#
_symmetry.space_group_name_H-M   'P 1'
#
loop_
_entity.id
_entity.type
_entity.pdbx_description
1 polymer ?
#
loop_
_entity_poly.entity_id
_entity_poly.type
_entity_poly.pdbx_seq_one_letter_code
_entity_poly.pdbx_strand_id
1 'polypeptide(L)'
;MDVADTYNTQSQVKDEIGVRCQKLFQDFLEEFKEDNELKYEKQAKELLKPELSTLEVSFDDVEKYNQNLATTIIEEYYRIYPFLNQAILNYVLGFADTNVKKDLHDKECYISFVDVPTRHKVRELTTTKIGTLIRISGQIVRTHPVHPELVSGTFVCLDCQTVIKNVEQQFKYTLPTICRNPVCANRRRFMLDADKSVFVDFQKIRVQETQAELPRGCIPRSLEVILRAEAVESVQAGDRYDFTGSLIVVPDVGALAMPGARAELTTRTRQGNDGQMEGIKGLKALGVRELHYKTAFLACSVQAISRRFGAGDLATDDLTTEDMRKQMTDREWDKVYEMSRDRNLYNNLIASLFPSIHGNSEVKRGVLLMMFGGVAKNTIEGTTLRGDINVCIVGDPSTAKSQLLKQVSEMTPRAVYTSGKASSAAGLTAAVVKDEESFDFVIEAGALMLADNGVCCIDEFDKMDPADQVAIHEAMEQQTISLAKWLQVAVMRTAATPWYTASARGLNWTRGLPSRWSSYAVPSRTAHEVCFGEEGSPMQIC
;
A
#
# COMPACT_ATOMS: atom_id res chain seq x y z
N MET A 1 -15.31 -2.68 50.25
CA MET A 1 -16.56 -3.25 49.70
C MET A 1 -16.84 -2.48 48.43
N ASP A 2 -16.36 -3.00 47.32
CA ASP A 2 -16.42 -2.33 46.02
C ASP A 2 -17.85 -2.39 45.48
N VAL A 3 -18.50 -1.23 45.44
CA VAL A 3 -19.87 -1.05 44.93
C VAL A 3 -19.88 -0.98 43.39
N ALA A 4 -18.82 -1.45 42.73
CA ALA A 4 -18.55 -1.17 41.31
C ALA A 4 -19.20 -2.15 40.32
N ASP A 5 -19.68 -3.31 40.79
CA ASP A 5 -20.10 -4.42 39.89
C ASP A 5 -21.61 -4.58 39.71
N THR A 6 -22.45 -3.75 40.34
CA THR A 6 -23.90 -4.00 40.41
C THR A 6 -24.75 -3.43 39.27
N TYR A 7 -24.17 -2.79 38.25
CA TYR A 7 -24.93 -2.22 37.12
C TYR A 7 -24.40 -2.60 35.74
N ASN A 8 -24.22 -3.90 35.51
CA ASN A 8 -24.26 -4.48 34.16
C ASN A 8 -25.74 -4.74 33.75
N THR A 9 -26.62 -3.74 33.92
CA THR A 9 -28.05 -3.81 33.58
C THR A 9 -28.33 -3.34 32.14
N GLN A 10 -27.42 -3.60 31.23
CA GLN A 10 -27.78 -3.82 29.84
C GLN A 10 -27.42 -5.27 29.54
N SER A 11 -28.43 -6.09 29.25
CA SER A 11 -28.21 -7.41 28.68
C SER A 11 -27.51 -7.21 27.33
N GLN A 12 -26.18 -7.20 27.33
CA GLN A 12 -25.43 -7.29 26.09
C GLN A 12 -25.83 -8.62 25.46
N VAL A 13 -26.48 -8.54 24.29
CA VAL A 13 -26.78 -9.73 23.49
C VAL A 13 -25.43 -10.30 23.10
N LYS A 14 -25.06 -11.43 23.69
CA LYS A 14 -23.81 -12.11 23.35
C LYS A 14 -23.95 -12.66 21.95
N ASP A 15 -22.97 -12.35 21.12
CA ASP A 15 -22.90 -12.87 19.77
C ASP A 15 -22.49 -14.34 19.81
N GLU A 16 -23.47 -15.25 19.68
CA GLU A 16 -23.20 -16.69 19.71
C GLU A 16 -22.32 -17.13 18.54
N ILE A 17 -22.42 -16.47 17.39
CA ILE A 17 -21.61 -16.75 16.20
C ILE A 17 -20.16 -16.33 16.48
N GLY A 18 -19.97 -15.10 16.98
CA GLY A 18 -18.65 -14.59 17.34
C GLY A 18 -17.93 -15.46 18.37
N VAL A 19 -18.63 -15.88 19.42
CA VAL A 19 -18.07 -16.77 20.47
C VAL A 19 -17.76 -18.17 19.93
N ARG A 20 -18.58 -18.70 19.01
CA ARG A 20 -18.31 -19.98 18.36
C ARG A 20 -17.08 -19.88 17.46
N CYS A 21 -16.95 -18.81 16.68
CA CYS A 21 -15.78 -18.54 15.85
C CYS A 21 -14.52 -18.38 16.71
N GLN A 22 -14.60 -17.68 17.83
CA GLN A 22 -13.50 -17.54 18.78
C GLN A 22 -12.96 -18.89 19.24
N LYS A 23 -13.85 -19.82 19.63
CA LYS A 23 -13.46 -21.17 20.05
C LYS A 23 -12.85 -21.96 18.91
N LEU A 24 -13.53 -22.02 17.76
CA LEU A 24 -13.03 -22.75 16.59
C LEU A 24 -11.67 -22.24 16.10
N PHE A 25 -11.44 -20.93 16.21
CA PHE A 25 -10.16 -20.32 15.84
C PHE A 25 -9.08 -20.61 16.88
N GLN A 26 -9.42 -20.65 18.16
CA GLN A 26 -8.49 -21.09 19.20
C GLN A 26 -8.11 -22.56 19.02
N ASP A 27 -9.09 -23.44 18.76
CA ASP A 27 -8.85 -24.87 18.50
C ASP A 27 -7.93 -25.04 17.26
N PHE A 28 -8.13 -24.23 16.21
CA PHE A 28 -7.24 -24.19 15.05
C PHE A 28 -5.80 -23.85 15.42
N LEU A 29 -5.56 -22.82 16.24
CA LEU A 29 -4.20 -22.43 16.67
C LEU A 29 -3.52 -23.49 17.55
N GLU A 30 -4.29 -24.28 18.31
CA GLU A 30 -3.78 -25.35 19.17
C GLU A 30 -3.50 -26.65 18.41
N GLU A 31 -4.31 -26.99 17.41
CA GLU A 31 -4.26 -28.30 16.73
C GLU A 31 -3.50 -28.29 15.40
N PHE A 32 -3.40 -27.14 14.72
CA PHE A 32 -2.87 -27.08 13.35
C PHE A 32 -1.38 -27.42 13.29
N LYS A 33 -1.04 -28.48 12.53
CA LYS A 33 0.33 -28.96 12.31
C LYS A 33 0.69 -28.95 10.83
N GLU A 34 1.85 -28.39 10.53
CA GLU A 34 2.49 -28.47 9.22
C GLU A 34 3.74 -29.37 9.40
N ASP A 35 3.83 -30.46 8.63
CA ASP A 35 4.93 -31.44 8.72
C ASP A 35 5.22 -31.99 10.15
N ASN A 36 4.16 -32.18 10.94
CA ASN A 36 4.17 -32.58 12.36
C ASN A 36 4.73 -31.56 13.36
N GLU A 37 5.06 -30.33 12.93
CA GLU A 37 5.39 -29.20 13.81
C GLU A 37 4.22 -28.21 13.94
N LEU A 38 4.07 -27.58 15.10
CA LEU A 38 3.13 -26.48 15.30
C LEU A 38 3.72 -25.20 14.70
N LYS A 39 3.15 -24.74 13.58
CA LYS A 39 3.65 -23.58 12.83
C LYS A 39 3.61 -22.27 13.65
N TYR A 40 2.49 -22.03 14.33
CA TYR A 40 2.21 -20.77 15.02
C TYR A 40 2.79 -20.69 16.44
N GLU A 41 3.32 -21.78 16.98
CA GLU A 41 3.84 -21.82 18.36
C GLU A 41 5.07 -20.92 18.53
N LYS A 42 5.98 -20.90 17.54
CA LYS A 42 7.20 -20.08 17.57
C LYS A 42 6.85 -18.58 17.62
N GLN A 43 5.94 -18.15 16.74
CA GLN A 43 5.45 -16.76 16.67
C GLN A 43 4.67 -16.37 17.93
N ALA A 44 3.87 -17.28 18.49
CA ALA A 44 3.15 -17.03 19.76
C ALA A 44 4.09 -16.84 20.95
N LYS A 45 5.22 -17.56 20.99
CA LYS A 45 6.27 -17.34 22.00
C LYS A 45 6.99 -16.01 21.81
N GLU A 46 7.16 -15.56 20.57
CA GLU A 46 7.73 -14.24 20.27
C GLU A 46 6.79 -13.10 20.71
N LEU A 47 5.47 -13.30 20.58
CA LEU A 47 4.44 -12.38 21.06
C LEU A 47 4.40 -12.20 22.59
N LEU A 48 5.05 -13.06 23.37
CA LEU A 48 5.25 -12.82 24.80
C LEU A 48 6.18 -11.62 25.05
N LYS A 49 7.07 -11.31 24.11
CA LYS A 49 7.90 -10.11 24.18
C LYS A 49 7.00 -8.88 24.01
N PRO A 50 7.24 -7.78 24.75
CA PRO A 50 6.37 -6.60 24.74
C PRO A 50 6.35 -5.85 23.40
N GLU A 51 7.38 -6.01 22.57
CA GLU A 51 7.57 -5.23 21.33
C GLU A 51 6.63 -5.63 20.20
N LEU A 52 6.22 -6.90 20.13
CA LEU A 52 5.36 -7.42 19.06
C LEU A 52 3.92 -7.53 19.54
N SER A 53 2.98 -7.03 18.75
CA SER A 53 1.54 -7.11 19.03
C SER A 53 0.74 -7.79 17.94
N THR A 54 1.37 -8.22 16.84
CA THR A 54 0.67 -8.84 15.71
C THR A 54 1.05 -10.31 15.51
N LEU A 55 0.05 -11.16 15.26
CA LEU A 55 0.26 -12.55 14.83
C LEU A 55 -0.12 -12.67 13.35
N GLU A 56 0.83 -13.11 12.53
CA GLU A 56 0.59 -13.43 11.12
C GLU A 56 0.02 -14.84 10.97
N VAL A 57 -1.15 -14.96 10.36
CA VAL A 57 -1.83 -16.22 10.12
C VAL A 57 -2.09 -16.38 8.63
N SER A 58 -1.68 -17.51 8.05
CA SER A 58 -1.98 -17.82 6.66
C SER A 58 -3.44 -18.23 6.52
N PHE A 59 -4.15 -17.61 5.60
CA PHE A 59 -5.56 -17.91 5.36
C PHE A 59 -5.77 -19.29 4.72
N ASP A 60 -4.83 -19.74 3.89
CA ASP A 60 -4.84 -21.08 3.30
C ASP A 60 -4.85 -22.18 4.38
N ASP A 61 -4.18 -21.95 5.51
CA ASP A 61 -4.12 -22.90 6.62
C ASP A 61 -5.47 -22.99 7.35
N VAL A 62 -6.17 -21.85 7.51
CA VAL A 62 -7.53 -21.80 8.06
C VAL A 62 -8.49 -22.55 7.14
N GLU A 63 -8.36 -22.37 5.82
CA GLU A 63 -9.19 -23.05 4.83
C GLU A 63 -8.98 -24.58 4.83
N LYS A 64 -7.72 -25.04 4.97
CA LYS A 64 -7.37 -26.47 5.07
C LYS A 64 -7.98 -27.12 6.32
N TYR A 65 -7.94 -26.44 7.47
CA TYR A 65 -8.47 -26.99 8.72
C TYR A 65 -10.00 -26.94 8.76
N ASN A 66 -10.60 -25.78 8.46
CA ASN A 66 -12.03 -25.60 8.55
C ASN A 66 -12.57 -24.57 7.54
N GLN A 67 -13.17 -25.09 6.46
CA GLN A 67 -13.81 -24.29 5.42
C GLN A 67 -14.95 -23.41 5.94
N ASN A 68 -15.75 -23.88 6.91
CA ASN A 68 -16.86 -23.11 7.45
C ASN A 68 -16.39 -21.91 8.27
N LEU A 69 -15.25 -22.05 8.95
CA LEU A 69 -14.63 -20.95 9.68
C LEU A 69 -14.11 -19.91 8.68
N ALA A 70 -13.42 -20.36 7.62
CA ALA A 70 -12.89 -19.49 6.58
C ALA A 70 -13.99 -18.67 5.88
N THR A 71 -15.12 -19.28 5.51
CA THR A 71 -16.25 -18.56 4.88
C THR A 71 -16.85 -17.52 5.82
N THR A 72 -17.02 -17.86 7.10
CA THR A 72 -17.55 -16.93 8.10
C THR A 72 -16.62 -15.74 8.32
N ILE A 73 -15.30 -15.98 8.36
CA ILE A 73 -14.28 -14.92 8.47
C ILE A 73 -14.28 -14.01 7.23
N ILE A 74 -14.47 -14.56 6.02
CA ILE A 74 -14.53 -13.76 4.79
C ILE A 74 -15.78 -12.87 4.76
N GLU A 75 -16.96 -13.41 5.09
CA GLU A 75 -18.22 -12.69 4.95
C GLU A 75 -18.44 -11.64 6.05
N GLU A 76 -18.15 -11.98 7.31
CA GLU A 76 -18.43 -11.12 8.47
C GLU A 76 -17.16 -10.70 9.23
N TYR A 77 -16.07 -10.40 8.49
CA TYR A 77 -14.77 -10.08 9.06
C TYR A 77 -14.82 -8.99 10.13
N TYR A 78 -15.41 -7.83 9.80
CA TYR A 78 -15.39 -6.67 10.70
C TYR A 78 -16.11 -6.93 12.04
N ARG A 79 -17.15 -7.76 12.01
CA ARG A 79 -17.91 -8.15 13.20
C ARG A 79 -17.14 -9.16 14.06
N ILE A 80 -16.45 -10.10 13.42
CA ILE A 80 -15.74 -11.21 14.09
C ILE A 80 -14.34 -10.79 14.54
N TYR A 81 -13.75 -9.75 13.92
CA TYR A 81 -12.41 -9.23 14.21
C TYR A 81 -12.07 -9.08 15.71
N PRO A 82 -12.87 -8.39 16.56
CA PRO A 82 -12.56 -8.28 17.99
C PRO A 82 -12.53 -9.63 18.71
N PHE A 83 -13.36 -10.59 18.28
CA PHE A 83 -13.37 -11.95 18.85
C PHE A 83 -12.13 -12.75 18.43
N LEU A 84 -11.59 -12.52 17.23
CA LEU A 84 -10.33 -13.15 16.79
C LEU A 84 -9.13 -12.60 17.58
N ASN A 85 -9.07 -11.29 17.78
CA ASN A 85 -8.03 -10.67 18.62
C ASN A 85 -8.07 -11.25 20.05
N GLN A 86 -9.27 -11.45 20.60
CA GLN A 86 -9.43 -12.11 21.89
C GLN A 86 -9.05 -13.60 21.88
N ALA A 87 -9.30 -14.32 20.78
CA ALA A 87 -8.87 -15.72 20.62
C ALA A 87 -7.34 -15.84 20.68
N ILE A 88 -6.63 -14.95 19.97
CA ILE A 88 -5.16 -14.89 20.00
C ILE A 88 -4.67 -14.58 21.42
N LEU A 89 -5.28 -13.60 22.09
CA LEU A 89 -4.91 -13.25 23.46
C LEU A 89 -5.08 -14.44 24.41
N ASN A 90 -6.19 -15.19 24.30
CA ASN A 90 -6.41 -16.41 25.09
C ASN A 90 -5.35 -17.49 24.80
N TYR A 91 -5.00 -17.68 23.52
CA TYR A 91 -3.98 -18.63 23.09
C TYR A 91 -2.60 -18.26 23.66
N VAL A 92 -2.18 -17.00 23.53
CA VAL A 92 -0.90 -16.50 24.08
C VAL A 92 -0.86 -16.62 25.61
N LEU A 93 -1.96 -16.32 26.30
CA LEU A 93 -2.09 -16.50 27.75
C LEU A 93 -2.01 -17.97 28.20
N GLY A 94 -2.28 -18.92 27.29
CA GLY A 94 -2.08 -20.35 27.50
C GLY A 94 -0.61 -20.73 27.70
N PHE A 95 0.30 -20.04 27.01
CA PHE A 95 1.76 -20.26 27.09
C PHE A 95 2.46 -19.41 28.15
N ALA A 96 1.82 -18.34 28.63
CA ALA A 96 2.40 -17.43 29.61
C ALA A 96 2.42 -18.00 31.04
N ASP A 97 3.52 -17.80 31.77
CA ASP A 97 3.61 -18.09 33.21
C ASP A 97 2.66 -17.21 34.04
N THR A 98 2.20 -17.71 35.18
CA THR A 98 1.20 -17.07 36.06
C THR A 98 1.54 -15.64 36.50
N ASN A 99 2.82 -15.26 36.56
CA ASN A 99 3.25 -13.91 36.95
C ASN A 99 3.13 -12.88 35.82
N VAL A 100 3.24 -13.30 34.56
CA VAL A 100 3.20 -12.41 33.38
C VAL A 100 1.74 -12.15 32.93
N LYS A 101 0.78 -12.97 33.40
CA LYS A 101 -0.64 -12.87 33.01
C LYS A 101 -1.30 -11.54 33.38
N LYS A 102 -0.87 -10.88 34.45
CA LYS A 102 -1.46 -9.60 34.88
C LYS A 102 -1.08 -8.43 33.98
N ASP A 103 0.16 -8.40 33.50
CA ASP A 103 0.64 -7.35 32.60
C ASP A 103 0.20 -7.62 31.16
N LEU A 104 -0.01 -8.88 30.77
CA LEU A 104 -0.55 -9.23 29.44
C LEU A 104 -2.07 -9.01 29.28
N HIS A 105 -2.84 -8.87 30.37
CA HIS A 105 -4.28 -8.64 30.23
C HIS A 105 -4.63 -7.30 29.56
N ASP A 106 -3.73 -6.31 29.66
CA ASP A 106 -3.87 -5.01 29.03
C ASP A 106 -3.20 -4.93 27.64
N LYS A 107 -2.53 -6.01 27.20
CA LYS A 107 -1.86 -6.06 25.89
C LYS A 107 -2.89 -6.37 24.79
N GLU A 108 -3.01 -5.47 23.82
CA GLU A 108 -3.79 -5.74 22.61
C GLU A 108 -2.98 -6.57 21.63
N CYS A 109 -3.56 -7.68 21.15
CA CYS A 109 -2.99 -8.49 20.08
C CYS A 109 -3.86 -8.32 18.83
N TYR A 110 -3.23 -8.11 17.67
CA TYR A 110 -3.90 -8.01 16.38
C TYR A 110 -3.60 -9.24 15.52
N ILE A 111 -4.56 -9.58 14.67
CA ILE A 111 -4.41 -10.61 13.64
C ILE A 111 -4.05 -9.98 12.29
N SER A 112 -3.04 -10.53 11.63
CA SER A 112 -2.63 -10.20 10.27
C SER A 112 -2.88 -11.42 9.38
N PHE A 113 -3.86 -11.34 8.47
CA PHE A 113 -4.14 -12.43 7.53
C PHE A 113 -3.30 -12.32 6.27
N VAL A 114 -2.52 -13.37 6.00
CA VAL A 114 -1.65 -13.49 4.82
C VAL A 114 -2.23 -14.54 3.86
N ASP A 115 -1.89 -14.44 2.57
CA ASP A 115 -2.28 -15.39 1.51
C ASP A 115 -3.79 -15.58 1.30
N VAL A 116 -4.58 -14.54 1.50
CA VAL A 116 -6.01 -14.59 1.15
C VAL A 116 -6.18 -14.78 -0.38
N PRO A 117 -6.90 -15.83 -0.83
CA PRO A 117 -6.97 -16.17 -2.26
C PRO A 117 -7.72 -15.11 -3.08
N THR A 118 -8.72 -14.45 -2.51
CA THR A 118 -9.59 -13.47 -3.16
C THR A 118 -8.90 -12.12 -3.37
N ARG A 119 -8.12 -12.01 -4.46
CA ARG A 119 -7.56 -10.73 -4.93
C ARG A 119 -8.61 -9.96 -5.73
N HIS A 120 -8.95 -8.76 -5.26
CA HIS A 120 -9.87 -7.83 -5.92
C HIS A 120 -9.16 -6.57 -6.39
N LYS A 121 -9.69 -5.99 -7.47
CA LYS A 121 -9.24 -4.67 -7.96
C LYS A 121 -9.94 -3.56 -7.20
N VAL A 122 -9.30 -2.39 -7.08
CA VAL A 122 -9.90 -1.21 -6.43
C VAL A 122 -11.26 -0.85 -7.05
N ARG A 123 -11.42 -1.01 -8.38
CA ARG A 123 -12.69 -0.75 -9.08
C ARG A 123 -13.83 -1.69 -8.73
N GLU A 124 -13.52 -2.90 -8.27
CA GLU A 124 -14.52 -3.93 -7.95
C GLU A 124 -15.12 -3.72 -6.55
N LEU A 125 -14.55 -2.81 -5.76
CA LEU A 125 -15.02 -2.48 -4.43
C LEU A 125 -16.36 -1.74 -4.54
N THR A 126 -17.41 -2.44 -4.14
CA THR A 126 -18.79 -1.96 -4.10
C THR A 126 -19.33 -2.11 -2.67
N THR A 127 -20.52 -1.56 -2.41
CA THR A 127 -21.12 -1.58 -1.07
C THR A 127 -21.42 -3.00 -0.56
N THR A 128 -21.53 -3.99 -1.43
CA THR A 128 -21.73 -5.40 -1.05
C THR A 128 -20.50 -6.03 -0.38
N LYS A 129 -19.34 -5.39 -0.54
CA LYS A 129 -18.04 -5.82 -0.01
C LYS A 129 -17.66 -5.13 1.30
N ILE A 130 -18.58 -4.37 1.90
CA ILE A 130 -18.34 -3.71 3.18
C ILE A 130 -18.27 -4.76 4.29
N GLY A 131 -17.24 -4.69 5.13
CA GLY A 131 -17.06 -5.59 6.27
C GLY A 131 -16.57 -7.00 5.93
N THR A 132 -16.36 -7.32 4.65
CA THR A 132 -15.77 -8.61 4.21
C THR A 132 -14.25 -8.56 4.18
N LEU A 133 -13.57 -9.70 4.36
CA LEU A 133 -12.11 -9.81 4.20
C LEU A 133 -11.73 -9.89 2.72
N ILE A 134 -10.92 -8.95 2.26
CA ILE A 134 -10.51 -8.83 0.86
C ILE A 134 -9.02 -8.51 0.79
N ARG A 135 -8.35 -9.01 -0.25
CA ARG A 135 -7.02 -8.56 -0.65
C ARG A 135 -7.10 -7.59 -1.83
N ILE A 136 -6.54 -6.39 -1.68
CA ILE A 136 -6.44 -5.38 -2.74
C ILE A 136 -4.97 -5.14 -3.05
N SER A 137 -4.62 -5.12 -4.32
CA SER A 137 -3.29 -4.71 -4.77
C SER A 137 -3.31 -3.28 -5.29
N GLY A 138 -2.30 -2.49 -4.94
CA GLY A 138 -2.16 -1.15 -5.49
C GLY A 138 -0.79 -0.55 -5.26
N GLN A 139 -0.55 0.57 -5.94
CA GLN A 139 0.67 1.34 -5.79
C GLN A 139 0.43 2.51 -4.83
N ILE A 140 1.36 2.77 -3.92
CA ILE A 140 1.24 3.92 -3.02
C ILE A 140 1.70 5.17 -3.72
N VAL A 141 0.83 6.17 -3.72
CA VAL A 141 1.10 7.49 -4.30
C VAL A 141 1.57 8.45 -3.20
N ARG A 142 0.90 8.41 -2.05
CA ARG A 142 1.14 9.32 -0.93
C ARG A 142 1.06 8.58 0.39
N THR A 143 1.99 8.87 1.27
CA THR A 143 2.00 8.43 2.66
C THR A 143 1.82 9.65 3.56
N HIS A 144 0.86 9.58 4.49
CA HIS A 144 0.73 10.57 5.55
C HIS A 144 1.65 10.20 6.73
N PRO A 145 2.07 11.19 7.53
CA PRO A 145 2.80 10.91 8.76
C PRO A 145 1.94 10.10 9.74
N VAL A 146 2.63 9.42 10.66
CA VAL A 146 1.99 8.64 11.72
C VAL A 146 1.38 9.58 12.75
N HIS A 147 0.13 9.31 13.12
CA HIS A 147 -0.56 10.00 14.20
C HIS A 147 -1.12 8.98 15.19
N PRO A 148 -1.06 9.24 16.50
CA PRO A 148 -1.70 8.37 17.48
C PRO A 148 -3.24 8.50 17.40
N GLU A 149 -3.93 7.37 17.21
CA GLU A 149 -5.39 7.25 17.26
C GLU A 149 -5.81 6.76 18.67
N LEU A 150 -6.78 7.43 19.28
CA LEU A 150 -7.42 6.97 20.52
C LEU A 150 -8.41 5.85 20.17
N VAL A 151 -8.12 4.60 20.55
CA VAL A 151 -9.02 3.46 20.32
C VAL A 151 -10.01 3.31 21.47
N SER A 152 -9.51 3.35 22.71
CA SER A 152 -10.36 3.32 23.90
C SER A 152 -9.98 4.43 24.88
N GLY A 153 -10.96 5.28 25.16
CA GLY A 153 -10.82 6.41 26.08
C GLY A 153 -11.17 6.01 27.51
N THR A 154 -10.34 6.43 28.46
CA THR A 154 -10.75 6.47 29.87
C THR A 154 -11.12 7.90 30.23
N PHE A 155 -12.31 8.09 30.80
CA PHE A 155 -12.87 9.40 31.07
C PHE A 155 -13.11 9.59 32.56
N VAL A 156 -12.68 10.72 33.10
CA VAL A 156 -12.95 11.11 34.48
C VAL A 156 -14.10 12.11 34.50
N CYS A 157 -15.11 11.80 35.31
CA CYS A 157 -16.20 12.74 35.57
C CYS A 157 -15.71 13.90 36.44
N LEU A 158 -15.89 15.15 36.00
CA LEU A 158 -15.45 16.31 36.78
C LEU A 158 -16.31 16.60 38.03
N ASP A 159 -17.53 16.06 38.08
CA ASP A 159 -18.46 16.32 39.19
C ASP A 159 -18.32 15.29 40.33
N CYS A 160 -18.06 14.02 40.00
CA CYS A 160 -17.96 12.93 40.99
C CYS A 160 -16.63 12.17 40.97
N GLN A 161 -15.67 12.58 40.13
CA GLN A 161 -14.34 11.97 39.99
C GLN A 161 -14.33 10.47 39.66
N THR A 162 -15.47 9.91 39.24
CA THR A 162 -15.57 8.51 38.85
C THR A 162 -14.86 8.31 37.51
N VAL A 163 -13.95 7.32 37.46
CA VAL A 163 -13.24 6.92 36.24
C VAL A 163 -14.10 5.94 35.47
N ILE A 164 -14.38 6.26 34.21
CA ILE A 164 -15.12 5.44 33.26
C ILE A 164 -14.09 4.90 32.27
N LYS A 165 -13.77 3.61 32.38
CA LYS A 165 -12.80 2.94 31.49
C LYS A 165 -13.46 2.37 30.24
N ASN A 166 -12.65 2.10 29.22
CA ASN A 166 -13.00 1.33 28.01
C ASN A 166 -14.16 1.91 27.21
N VAL A 167 -14.17 3.24 27.01
CA VAL A 167 -15.12 3.89 26.13
C VAL A 167 -14.57 3.85 24.72
N GLU A 168 -15.07 2.92 23.91
CA GLU A 168 -14.68 2.73 22.51
C GLU A 168 -14.90 4.00 21.69
N GLN A 169 -13.88 4.33 20.89
CA GLN A 169 -13.92 5.43 19.94
C GLN A 169 -14.05 4.85 18.53
N GLN A 170 -15.21 5.03 17.90
CA GLN A 170 -15.47 4.54 16.54
C GLN A 170 -15.29 5.68 15.53
N PHE A 171 -14.05 5.91 15.09
CA PHE A 171 -13.67 6.94 14.09
C PHE A 171 -14.12 8.37 14.42
N LYS A 172 -14.55 8.61 15.66
CA LYS A 172 -15.00 9.88 16.18
C LYS A 172 -14.72 9.91 17.67
N TYR A 173 -14.28 11.07 18.15
CA TYR A 173 -14.19 11.33 19.56
C TYR A 173 -15.58 11.34 20.22
N THR A 174 -15.88 10.29 20.98
CA THR A 174 -17.14 10.05 21.69
C THR A 174 -16.92 10.19 23.18
N LEU A 175 -17.68 11.11 23.78
CA LEU A 175 -17.75 11.24 25.24
C LEU A 175 -18.81 10.27 25.79
N PRO A 176 -18.65 9.80 27.05
CA PRO A 176 -19.70 9.08 27.75
C PRO A 176 -21.00 9.91 27.79
N THR A 177 -22.15 9.28 27.54
CA THR A 177 -23.44 9.98 27.54
C THR A 177 -23.98 10.24 28.95
N ILE A 178 -23.67 9.37 29.91
CA ILE A 178 -24.11 9.42 31.31
C ILE A 178 -22.96 8.92 32.19
N CYS A 179 -22.79 9.52 33.36
CA CYS A 179 -21.82 9.04 34.34
C CYS A 179 -22.21 7.65 34.88
N ARG A 180 -21.23 6.77 35.09
CA ARG A 180 -21.46 5.42 35.64
C ARG A 180 -21.95 5.45 37.10
N ASN A 181 -21.68 6.53 37.83
CA ASN A 181 -22.17 6.69 39.20
C ASN A 181 -23.66 7.11 39.19
N PRO A 182 -24.59 6.31 39.73
CA PRO A 182 -26.03 6.60 39.70
C PRO A 182 -26.41 7.86 40.50
N VAL A 183 -25.57 8.29 41.43
CA VAL A 183 -25.77 9.53 42.20
C VAL A 183 -25.43 10.77 41.37
N CYS A 184 -24.62 10.61 40.32
CA CYS A 184 -24.14 11.71 39.49
C CYS A 184 -24.96 11.82 38.19
N ALA A 185 -25.68 12.92 38.02
CA ALA A 185 -26.47 13.19 36.81
C ALA A 185 -25.68 13.87 35.67
N ASN A 186 -24.34 13.85 35.71
CA ASN A 186 -23.49 14.51 34.72
C ASN A 186 -23.57 13.80 33.35
N ARG A 187 -23.65 14.60 32.28
CA ARG A 187 -23.78 14.16 30.88
C ARG A 187 -22.83 14.85 29.90
N ARG A 188 -22.00 15.78 30.37
CA ARG A 188 -21.16 16.61 29.49
C ARG A 188 -19.75 16.84 30.02
N ARG A 189 -19.59 16.92 31.34
CA ARG A 189 -18.31 17.30 31.97
C ARG A 189 -17.44 16.08 32.20
N PHE A 190 -16.95 15.49 31.12
CA PHE A 190 -15.97 14.41 31.15
C PHE A 190 -14.63 14.91 30.64
N MET A 191 -13.55 14.51 31.32
CA MET A 191 -12.18 14.80 30.92
C MET A 191 -11.52 13.49 30.51
N LEU A 192 -10.84 13.46 29.36
CA LEU A 192 -10.06 12.31 28.95
C LEU A 192 -8.82 12.19 29.86
N ASP A 193 -8.59 11.00 30.39
CA ASP A 193 -7.36 10.63 31.08
C ASP A 193 -6.46 9.91 30.08
N ALA A 194 -5.47 10.64 29.56
CA ALA A 194 -4.56 10.17 28.51
C ALA A 194 -3.65 9.03 29.01
N ASP A 195 -3.30 9.04 30.30
CA ASP A 195 -2.33 8.07 30.85
C ASP A 195 -2.91 6.65 30.95
N LYS A 196 -4.24 6.53 31.06
CA LYS A 196 -4.94 5.24 31.18
C LYS A 196 -5.71 4.86 29.92
N SER A 197 -5.76 5.74 28.92
CA SER A 197 -6.38 5.42 27.63
C SER A 197 -5.46 4.62 26.73
N VAL A 198 -6.06 3.85 25.83
CA VAL A 198 -5.32 3.08 24.84
C VAL A 198 -5.23 3.87 23.54
N PHE A 199 -3.99 4.14 23.15
CA PHE A 199 -3.64 4.75 21.86
C PHE A 199 -2.98 3.70 20.98
N VAL A 200 -3.23 3.81 19.68
CA VAL A 200 -2.63 2.97 18.66
C VAL A 200 -2.11 3.88 17.55
N ASP A 201 -0.94 3.56 17.03
CA ASP A 201 -0.39 4.29 15.88
C ASP A 201 -1.28 4.09 14.67
N PHE A 202 -1.64 5.20 14.03
CA PHE A 202 -2.50 5.26 12.86
C PHE A 202 -1.75 5.96 11.73
N GLN A 203 -1.81 5.36 10.55
CA GLN A 203 -1.26 5.96 9.34
C GLN A 203 -2.26 5.87 8.20
N LYS A 204 -2.44 7.01 7.52
CA LYS A 204 -3.26 7.11 6.32
C LYS A 204 -2.37 7.05 5.09
N ILE A 205 -2.75 6.25 4.11
CA ILE A 205 -2.04 6.18 2.83
C ILE A 205 -3.05 6.27 1.67
N ARG A 206 -2.59 6.81 0.54
CA ARG A 206 -3.38 6.84 -0.69
C ARG A 206 -2.82 5.84 -1.68
N VAL A 207 -3.64 4.84 -1.99
CA VAL A 207 -3.33 3.76 -2.92
C VAL A 207 -4.02 4.02 -4.25
N GLN A 208 -3.33 3.75 -5.35
CA GLN A 208 -3.82 3.89 -6.72
C GLN A 208 -3.83 2.55 -7.45
N GLU A 209 -4.82 2.39 -8.35
CA GLU A 209 -4.88 1.26 -9.27
C GLU A 209 -3.58 1.11 -10.07
N THR A 210 -3.13 -0.13 -10.23
CA THR A 210 -1.93 -0.43 -11.02
C THR A 210 -2.19 -0.26 -12.52
N GLN A 211 -1.19 0.20 -13.27
CA GLN A 211 -1.34 0.47 -14.71
C GLN A 211 -1.71 -0.75 -15.54
N ALA A 212 -1.25 -1.94 -15.14
CA ALA A 212 -1.55 -3.20 -15.81
C ALA A 212 -3.04 -3.58 -15.73
N GLU A 213 -3.77 -3.08 -14.73
CA GLU A 213 -5.18 -3.42 -14.50
C GLU A 213 -6.14 -2.38 -15.10
N LEU A 214 -5.64 -1.26 -15.61
CA LEU A 214 -6.44 -0.17 -16.15
C LEU A 214 -6.96 -0.51 -17.55
N PRO A 215 -8.27 -0.37 -17.81
CA PRO A 215 -8.78 -0.37 -19.18
C PRO A 215 -8.33 0.89 -19.91
N ARG A 216 -8.08 0.75 -21.22
CA ARG A 216 -7.62 1.84 -22.09
C ARG A 216 -8.58 3.04 -22.02
N GLY A 217 -8.05 4.22 -21.72
CA GLY A 217 -8.79 5.49 -21.71
C GLY A 217 -9.50 5.85 -20.40
N CYS A 218 -9.35 5.06 -19.33
CA CYS A 218 -9.89 5.41 -18.00
C CYS A 218 -8.83 6.07 -17.10
N ILE A 219 -9.26 7.00 -16.26
CA ILE A 219 -8.42 7.59 -15.22
C ILE A 219 -8.27 6.59 -14.06
N PRO A 220 -7.07 6.38 -13.52
CA PRO A 220 -6.85 5.51 -12.36
C PRO A 220 -7.59 6.04 -11.14
N ARG A 221 -8.35 5.16 -10.47
CA ARG A 221 -9.01 5.48 -9.21
C ARG A 221 -8.01 5.38 -8.06
N SER A 222 -8.19 6.24 -7.06
CA SER A 222 -7.46 6.18 -5.80
C SER A 222 -8.40 5.82 -4.66
N LEU A 223 -7.87 5.10 -3.68
CA LEU A 223 -8.54 4.65 -2.47
C LEU A 223 -7.68 5.04 -1.28
N GLU A 224 -8.34 5.42 -0.18
CA GLU A 224 -7.67 5.68 1.09
C GLU A 224 -7.60 4.39 1.89
N VAL A 225 -6.39 4.00 2.24
CA VAL A 225 -6.11 2.84 3.08
C VAL A 225 -5.61 3.34 4.42
N ILE A 226 -6.09 2.72 5.49
CA ILE A 226 -5.72 2.99 6.87
C ILE A 226 -4.90 1.81 7.38
N LEU A 227 -3.73 2.11 7.94
CA LEU A 227 -2.85 1.17 8.62
C LEU A 227 -2.88 1.44 10.13
N ARG A 228 -2.74 0.38 10.93
CA ARG A 228 -2.73 0.44 12.40
C ARG A 228 -1.58 -0.36 12.98
N ALA A 229 -1.12 0.07 14.16
CA ALA A 229 -0.11 -0.62 14.96
C ALA A 229 1.15 -0.96 14.13
N GLU A 230 1.61 -2.21 14.15
CA GLU A 230 2.85 -2.66 13.50
C GLU A 230 2.82 -2.55 11.96
N ALA A 231 1.64 -2.46 11.34
CA ALA A 231 1.56 -2.26 9.88
C ALA A 231 1.97 -0.85 9.45
N VAL A 232 2.04 0.11 10.38
CA VAL A 232 2.48 1.48 10.14
C VAL A 232 3.96 1.53 9.75
N GLU A 233 4.35 2.47 8.88
CA GLU A 233 5.72 2.64 8.35
C GLU A 233 6.31 1.45 7.57
N SER A 234 5.59 0.34 7.43
CA SER A 234 5.97 -0.79 6.56
C SER A 234 5.90 -0.47 5.05
N VAL A 235 5.27 0.66 4.72
CA VAL A 235 4.89 1.04 3.36
C VAL A 235 5.70 2.23 2.86
N GLN A 236 6.25 2.09 1.65
CA GLN A 236 6.97 3.15 0.96
C GLN A 236 6.18 3.67 -0.26
N ALA A 237 6.28 4.99 -0.50
CA ALA A 237 5.72 5.62 -1.70
C ALA A 237 6.45 5.13 -2.97
N GLY A 238 5.70 4.86 -4.04
CA GLY A 238 6.25 4.31 -5.28
C GLY A 238 6.15 2.78 -5.39
N ASP A 239 6.09 2.07 -4.26
CA ASP A 239 6.06 0.62 -4.24
C ASP A 239 4.65 0.03 -4.35
N ARG A 240 4.61 -1.26 -4.70
CA ARG A 240 3.38 -2.05 -4.88
C ARG A 240 3.21 -3.03 -3.74
N TYR A 241 2.04 -2.95 -3.12
CA TYR A 241 1.69 -3.79 -1.98
C TYR A 241 0.34 -4.45 -2.19
N ASP A 242 0.22 -5.65 -1.65
CA ASP A 242 -1.03 -6.34 -1.40
C ASP A 242 -1.47 -6.01 0.02
N PHE A 243 -2.62 -5.36 0.12
CA PHE A 243 -3.28 -5.03 1.38
C PHE A 243 -4.38 -6.04 1.63
N THR A 244 -4.34 -6.72 2.77
CA THR A 244 -5.44 -7.57 3.23
C THR A 244 -6.20 -6.84 4.33
N GLY A 245 -7.52 -6.80 4.24
CA GLY A 245 -8.33 -6.10 5.21
C GLY A 245 -9.79 -6.01 4.83
N SER A 246 -10.49 -5.02 5.38
CA SER A 246 -11.92 -4.82 5.15
C SER A 246 -12.25 -3.42 4.65
N LEU A 247 -13.25 -3.34 3.77
CA LEU A 247 -13.80 -2.07 3.34
C LEU A 247 -14.72 -1.53 4.44
N ILE A 248 -14.40 -0.34 4.93
CA ILE A 248 -15.16 0.37 5.97
C ILE A 248 -15.74 1.67 5.43
N VAL A 249 -16.68 2.22 6.18
CA VAL A 249 -17.36 3.46 5.85
C VAL A 249 -17.10 4.46 6.97
N VAL A 250 -16.44 5.56 6.64
CA VAL A 250 -16.06 6.62 7.60
C VAL A 250 -16.96 7.83 7.35
N PRO A 251 -17.58 8.42 8.39
CA PRO A 251 -18.39 9.63 8.23
C PRO A 251 -17.50 10.82 7.87
N ASP A 252 -17.86 11.56 6.82
CA ASP A 252 -17.15 12.77 6.42
C ASP A 252 -17.67 13.97 7.22
N VAL A 253 -16.99 14.26 8.33
CA VAL A 253 -17.33 15.39 9.21
C VAL A 253 -16.93 16.74 8.58
N GLY A 254 -15.98 16.74 7.64
CA GLY A 254 -15.58 17.94 6.89
C GLY A 254 -16.70 18.42 5.97
N ALA A 255 -17.35 17.49 5.27
CA ALA A 255 -18.54 17.78 4.48
C ALA A 255 -19.73 18.27 5.34
N LEU A 256 -19.82 17.88 6.62
CA LEU A 256 -20.83 18.38 7.57
C LEU A 256 -20.61 19.85 7.99
N ALA A 257 -19.39 20.37 7.82
CA ALA A 257 -19.02 21.75 8.14
C ALA A 257 -19.24 22.70 6.95
N MET A 258 -19.45 22.19 5.73
CA MET A 258 -19.81 22.99 4.57
C MET A 258 -21.21 23.61 4.75
N PRO A 259 -21.35 24.95 4.68
CA PRO A 259 -22.65 25.62 4.81
C PRO A 259 -23.49 25.39 3.54
N GLY A 260 -24.21 24.25 3.48
CA GLY A 260 -25.05 23.92 2.31
C GLY A 260 -25.89 22.65 2.45
N ALA A 261 -25.49 21.68 3.28
CA ALA A 261 -26.26 20.47 3.52
C ALA A 261 -27.54 20.80 4.34
N ARG A 262 -28.69 20.79 3.67
CA ARG A 262 -29.98 21.08 4.29
C ARG A 262 -30.31 20.00 5.32
N ALA A 263 -30.60 20.40 6.54
CA ALA A 263 -31.20 19.50 7.51
C ALA A 263 -32.68 19.30 7.17
N GLU A 264 -33.09 18.10 6.76
CA GLU A 264 -34.50 17.79 6.55
C GLU A 264 -35.20 17.51 7.88
N LEU A 265 -36.08 18.42 8.30
CA LEU A 265 -36.91 18.20 9.47
C LEU A 265 -38.12 17.30 9.09
N THR A 266 -37.96 15.98 9.09
CA THR A 266 -39.11 15.07 8.92
C THR A 266 -39.85 14.88 10.25
N THR A 267 -40.59 15.91 10.68
CA THR A 267 -41.68 15.70 11.64
C THR A 267 -42.89 15.14 10.90
N ARG A 268 -43.12 13.82 10.97
CA ARG A 268 -44.43 13.26 10.62
C ARG A 268 -45.45 13.74 11.65
N THR A 269 -46.13 14.83 11.33
CA THR A 269 -47.29 15.32 12.09
C THR A 269 -48.46 14.38 11.81
N ARG A 270 -48.74 13.44 12.73
CA ARG A 270 -50.01 12.73 12.74
C ARG A 270 -51.01 13.61 13.49
N GLN A 271 -51.98 14.16 12.78
CA GLN A 271 -53.15 14.83 13.36
C GLN A 271 -53.83 13.86 14.34
N GLY A 272 -53.82 14.21 15.61
CA GLY A 272 -54.43 13.47 16.70
C GLY A 272 -54.61 14.41 17.89
N ASN A 273 -55.87 14.60 18.26
CA ASN A 273 -56.40 15.55 19.23
C ASN A 273 -55.94 15.24 20.68
N ASP A 274 -55.79 16.31 21.47
CA ASP A 274 -55.73 16.42 22.94
C ASP A 274 -55.25 15.23 23.80
N GLY A 275 -54.14 15.48 24.53
CA GLY A 275 -53.75 14.69 25.70
C GLY A 275 -52.26 14.77 25.98
N GLN A 276 -51.89 15.38 27.11
CA GLN A 276 -50.53 15.53 27.63
C GLN A 276 -49.67 14.27 27.45
N MET A 277 -48.58 14.38 26.68
CA MET A 277 -47.39 13.55 26.89
C MET A 277 -46.14 14.28 26.40
N GLU A 278 -45.21 14.48 27.32
CA GLU A 278 -43.94 15.14 27.11
C GLU A 278 -43.06 14.32 26.14
N GLY A 279 -43.00 14.75 24.88
CA GLY A 279 -42.12 14.16 23.87
C GLY A 279 -40.64 14.38 24.20
N ILE A 280 -39.83 13.36 23.94
CA ILE A 280 -38.38 13.29 24.21
C ILE A 280 -37.63 14.45 23.52
N LYS A 281 -37.26 15.48 24.28
CA LYS A 281 -36.49 16.68 23.83
C LYS A 281 -34.98 16.40 23.70
N GLY A 282 -34.59 15.30 23.05
CA GLY A 282 -33.19 14.84 23.02
C GLY A 282 -32.35 15.22 21.78
N LEU A 283 -32.94 15.28 20.59
CA LEU A 283 -32.19 15.46 19.32
C LEU A 283 -32.31 16.86 18.68
N LYS A 284 -32.84 17.86 19.39
CA LYS A 284 -33.10 19.21 18.85
C LYS A 284 -31.87 20.04 18.48
N ALA A 285 -30.66 19.68 18.91
CA ALA A 285 -29.49 20.53 18.71
C ALA A 285 -28.75 20.34 17.38
N LEU A 286 -28.99 19.23 16.65
CA LEU A 286 -28.21 18.92 15.44
C LEU A 286 -29.02 18.94 14.13
N GLY A 287 -30.36 18.85 14.18
CA GLY A 287 -31.15 18.61 12.97
C GLY A 287 -30.81 17.25 12.34
N VAL A 288 -31.69 16.73 11.49
CA VAL A 288 -31.34 15.57 10.66
C VAL A 288 -30.52 16.11 9.50
N ARG A 289 -29.21 16.27 9.68
CA ARG A 289 -28.30 16.60 8.58
C ARG A 289 -28.07 15.35 7.75
N GLU A 290 -28.00 15.51 6.43
CA GLU A 290 -27.55 14.45 5.54
C GLU A 290 -26.12 14.03 5.96
N LEU A 291 -25.97 12.75 6.32
CA LEU A 291 -24.68 12.17 6.68
C LEU A 291 -24.01 11.71 5.38
N HIS A 292 -22.99 12.44 4.94
CA HIS A 292 -22.11 11.98 3.89
C HIS A 292 -21.08 11.00 4.46
N TYR A 293 -20.92 9.88 3.76
CA TYR A 293 -20.01 8.84 4.14
C TYR A 293 -18.98 8.63 3.02
N LYS A 294 -17.73 8.43 3.41
CA LYS A 294 -16.61 8.11 2.53
C LYS A 294 -16.22 6.65 2.76
N THR A 295 -15.97 5.91 1.69
CA THR A 295 -15.42 4.56 1.79
C THR A 295 -13.91 4.64 2.03
N ALA A 296 -13.43 3.93 3.04
CA ALA A 296 -12.00 3.74 3.30
C ALA A 296 -11.71 2.25 3.46
N PHE A 297 -10.48 1.83 3.24
CA PHE A 297 -10.08 0.45 3.43
C PHE A 297 -9.21 0.33 4.68
N LEU A 298 -9.63 -0.48 5.63
CA LEU A 298 -8.86 -0.76 6.83
C LEU A 298 -8.02 -2.01 6.58
N ALA A 299 -6.71 -1.84 6.44
CA ALA A 299 -5.80 -2.95 6.22
C ALA A 299 -5.32 -3.53 7.56
N CYS A 300 -5.31 -4.86 7.63
CA CYS A 300 -4.82 -5.64 8.77
C CYS A 300 -3.46 -6.29 8.45
N SER A 301 -3.18 -6.52 7.17
CA SER A 301 -1.89 -7.06 6.71
C SER A 301 -1.42 -6.28 5.48
N VAL A 302 -0.11 -6.14 5.37
CA VAL A 302 0.57 -5.46 4.28
C VAL A 302 1.68 -6.37 3.77
N GLN A 303 1.62 -6.76 2.51
CA GLN A 303 2.66 -7.59 1.89
C GLN A 303 3.22 -6.90 0.65
N ALA A 304 4.53 -6.68 0.61
CA ALA A 304 5.19 -6.15 -0.57
C ALA A 304 5.17 -7.19 -1.70
N ILE A 305 4.56 -6.85 -2.84
CA ILE A 305 4.44 -7.77 -4.00
C ILE A 305 5.82 -8.06 -4.59
N SER A 306 6.71 -7.08 -4.56
CA SER A 306 8.05 -7.17 -5.15
C SER A 306 8.89 -8.33 -4.58
N ARG A 307 8.60 -8.78 -3.35
CA ARG A 307 9.34 -9.89 -2.72
C ARG A 307 8.99 -11.27 -3.29
N ARG A 308 7.84 -11.44 -3.96
CA ARG A 308 7.44 -12.76 -4.52
C ARG A 308 8.26 -13.16 -5.76
N PHE A 309 8.87 -12.21 -6.47
CA PHE A 309 9.84 -12.45 -7.53
C PHE A 309 11.22 -11.95 -7.08
N GLY A 310 11.91 -12.71 -6.23
CA GLY A 310 13.36 -12.61 -6.04
C GLY A 310 13.94 -11.27 -5.58
N ALA A 311 13.16 -10.32 -5.07
CA ALA A 311 13.66 -9.05 -4.54
C ALA A 311 13.33 -8.91 -3.04
N GLY A 312 13.71 -9.93 -2.26
CA GLY A 312 14.05 -9.69 -0.86
C GLY A 312 15.45 -9.09 -0.81
N ASP A 313 15.75 -8.29 0.20
CA ASP A 313 17.06 -7.68 0.49
C ASP A 313 18.21 -8.70 0.73
N LEU A 314 18.02 -9.97 0.35
CA LEU A 314 19.15 -10.88 0.15
C LEU A 314 19.85 -10.47 -1.14
N ALA A 315 21.12 -10.10 -1.01
CA ALA A 315 22.02 -9.88 -2.12
C ALA A 315 21.78 -10.96 -3.19
N THR A 316 21.53 -10.53 -4.42
CA THR A 316 21.32 -11.38 -5.60
C THR A 316 22.46 -12.37 -5.86
N ASP A 317 23.59 -12.23 -5.14
CA ASP A 317 24.74 -13.12 -5.19
C ASP A 317 24.49 -14.50 -4.56
N ASP A 318 23.46 -14.68 -3.71
CA ASP A 318 23.17 -15.95 -3.02
C ASP A 318 21.92 -16.71 -3.53
N LEU A 319 21.24 -16.25 -4.59
CA LEU A 319 20.05 -16.93 -5.10
C LEU A 319 20.47 -18.20 -5.87
N THR A 320 20.40 -19.34 -5.19
CA THR A 320 20.70 -20.63 -5.82
C THR A 320 19.61 -21.04 -6.81
N THR A 321 19.97 -21.82 -7.83
CA THR A 321 19.01 -22.40 -8.78
C THR A 321 17.96 -23.27 -8.08
N GLU A 322 18.26 -23.80 -6.89
CA GLU A 322 17.34 -24.60 -6.09
C GLU A 322 16.24 -23.74 -5.47
N ASP A 323 16.55 -22.50 -5.07
CA ASP A 323 15.56 -21.58 -4.51
C ASP A 323 14.62 -21.02 -5.57
N MET A 324 15.12 -20.80 -6.80
CA MET A 324 14.26 -20.48 -7.95
C MET A 324 13.31 -21.63 -8.30
N ARG A 325 13.77 -22.89 -8.18
CA ARG A 325 12.94 -24.06 -8.43
C ARG A 325 11.83 -24.20 -7.38
N LYS A 326 12.10 -23.92 -6.10
CA LYS A 326 11.09 -23.97 -5.03
C LYS A 326 9.94 -22.97 -5.23
N GLN A 327 10.21 -21.85 -5.91
CA GLN A 327 9.23 -20.78 -6.14
C GLN A 327 8.33 -21.01 -7.36
N MET A 328 8.74 -21.88 -8.29
CA MET A 328 8.01 -22.17 -9.52
C MET A 328 7.34 -23.53 -9.47
N THR A 329 6.27 -23.70 -10.24
CA THR A 329 5.71 -25.04 -10.42
C THR A 329 6.65 -25.90 -11.28
N ASP A 330 6.68 -27.22 -11.05
CA ASP A 330 7.54 -28.14 -11.82
C ASP A 330 7.31 -28.01 -13.35
N ARG A 331 6.07 -27.72 -13.77
CA ARG A 331 5.72 -27.51 -15.19
C ARG A 331 6.32 -26.24 -15.79
N GLU A 332 6.40 -25.17 -15.00
CA GLU A 332 7.03 -23.92 -15.44
C GLU A 332 8.54 -24.10 -15.51
N TRP A 333 9.11 -24.77 -14.51
CA TRP A 333 10.53 -25.09 -14.47
C TRP A 333 10.96 -25.92 -15.69
N ASP A 334 10.23 -26.98 -16.04
CA ASP A 334 10.55 -27.82 -17.19
C ASP A 334 10.58 -27.03 -18.50
N LYS A 335 9.63 -26.09 -18.69
CA LYS A 335 9.61 -25.21 -19.86
C LYS A 335 10.76 -24.21 -19.86
N VAL A 336 11.06 -23.60 -18.72
CA VAL A 336 12.19 -22.66 -18.57
C VAL A 336 13.49 -23.40 -18.87
N TYR A 337 13.61 -24.62 -18.40
CA TYR A 337 14.76 -25.48 -18.65
C TYR A 337 14.89 -25.87 -20.12
N GLU A 338 13.79 -26.20 -20.80
CA GLU A 338 13.76 -26.42 -22.24
C GLU A 338 14.22 -25.16 -23.01
N MET A 339 13.66 -24.00 -22.69
CA MET A 339 14.05 -22.72 -23.30
C MET A 339 15.54 -22.42 -23.09
N SER A 340 16.09 -22.72 -21.91
CA SER A 340 17.50 -22.47 -21.60
C SER A 340 18.48 -23.28 -22.44
N ARG A 341 18.05 -24.43 -22.98
CA ARG A 341 18.87 -25.32 -23.81
C ARG A 341 18.92 -24.91 -25.28
N ASP A 342 18.01 -24.03 -25.70
CA ASP A 342 17.94 -23.59 -27.09
C ASP A 342 19.09 -22.65 -27.46
N ARG A 343 19.93 -23.09 -28.41
CA ARG A 343 21.07 -22.28 -28.91
C ARG A 343 20.64 -21.00 -29.62
N ASN A 344 19.43 -20.98 -30.17
CA ASN A 344 18.87 -19.83 -30.90
C ASN A 344 17.92 -18.98 -30.04
N LEU A 345 17.86 -19.22 -28.72
CA LEU A 345 16.96 -18.52 -27.80
C LEU A 345 17.04 -17.00 -27.97
N TYR A 346 18.25 -16.44 -28.05
CA TYR A 346 18.46 -15.00 -28.18
C TYR A 346 17.73 -14.40 -29.40
N ASN A 347 17.89 -15.00 -30.58
CA ASN A 347 17.25 -14.53 -31.81
C ASN A 347 15.73 -14.77 -31.81
N ASN A 348 15.29 -15.91 -31.26
CA ASN A 348 13.87 -16.24 -31.15
C ASN A 348 13.15 -15.26 -30.22
N LEU A 349 13.80 -14.86 -29.12
CA LEU A 349 13.26 -13.93 -28.14
C LEU A 349 13.15 -12.51 -28.75
N ILE A 350 14.16 -12.07 -29.51
CA ILE A 350 14.10 -10.78 -30.23
C ILE A 350 12.94 -10.73 -31.25
N ALA A 351 12.72 -11.83 -31.96
CA ALA A 351 11.63 -11.93 -32.92
C ALA A 351 10.25 -12.00 -32.26
N SER A 352 10.15 -12.60 -31.07
CA SER A 352 8.88 -12.77 -30.35
C SER A 352 8.44 -11.51 -29.59
N LEU A 353 9.37 -10.67 -29.11
CA LEU A 353 9.03 -9.46 -28.35
C LEU A 353 8.29 -8.41 -29.18
N PHE A 354 8.69 -8.21 -30.43
CA PHE A 354 8.17 -7.15 -31.30
C PHE A 354 7.69 -7.73 -32.64
N PRO A 355 6.55 -8.45 -32.66
CA PRO A 355 6.05 -9.09 -33.87
C PRO A 355 5.44 -8.09 -34.86
N SER A 356 4.93 -6.95 -34.37
CA SER A 356 4.29 -5.90 -35.17
C SER A 356 5.27 -4.97 -35.87
N ILE A 357 6.53 -4.95 -35.45
CA ILE A 357 7.54 -4.00 -35.92
C ILE A 357 8.56 -4.76 -36.77
N HIS A 358 8.74 -4.36 -38.01
CA HIS A 358 9.73 -4.96 -38.92
C HIS A 358 11.05 -4.15 -38.91
N GLY A 359 12.19 -4.84 -38.95
CA GLY A 359 13.52 -4.21 -39.00
C GLY A 359 14.18 -3.96 -37.64
N ASN A 360 15.29 -3.22 -37.66
CA ASN A 360 16.08 -2.75 -36.51
C ASN A 360 16.33 -3.82 -35.43
N SER A 361 16.87 -4.98 -35.84
CA SER A 361 17.19 -6.10 -34.94
C SER A 361 18.17 -5.72 -33.83
N GLU A 362 19.08 -4.77 -34.08
CA GLU A 362 20.03 -4.26 -33.09
C GLU A 362 19.37 -3.42 -32.00
N VAL A 363 18.43 -2.55 -32.37
CA VAL A 363 17.65 -1.78 -31.39
C VAL A 363 16.84 -2.73 -30.53
N LYS A 364 16.18 -3.73 -31.13
CA LYS A 364 15.44 -4.75 -30.37
C LYS A 364 16.34 -5.54 -29.42
N ARG A 365 17.59 -5.83 -29.82
CA ARG A 365 18.61 -6.44 -28.94
C ARG A 365 18.97 -5.54 -27.76
N GLY A 366 19.18 -4.24 -28.01
CA GLY A 366 19.46 -3.26 -26.94
C GLY A 366 18.32 -3.16 -25.94
N VAL A 367 17.07 -3.09 -26.42
CA VAL A 367 15.88 -3.06 -25.57
C VAL A 367 15.73 -4.35 -24.75
N LEU A 368 16.06 -5.50 -25.34
CA LEU A 368 16.06 -6.76 -24.61
C LEU A 368 17.06 -6.77 -23.45
N LEU A 369 18.29 -6.30 -23.69
CA LEU A 369 19.32 -6.22 -22.65
C LEU A 369 18.92 -5.26 -21.53
N MET A 370 18.24 -4.16 -21.86
CA MET A 370 17.68 -3.23 -20.87
C MET A 370 16.65 -3.92 -19.96
N MET A 371 15.78 -4.78 -20.50
CA MET A 371 14.78 -5.50 -19.72
C MET A 371 15.37 -6.57 -18.79
N PHE A 372 16.49 -7.19 -19.18
CA PHE A 372 17.19 -8.16 -18.33
C PHE A 372 18.05 -7.49 -17.25
N GLY A 373 18.51 -6.26 -17.48
CA GLY A 373 19.38 -5.53 -16.57
C GLY A 373 20.75 -6.18 -16.39
N GLY A 374 21.50 -5.71 -15.41
CA GLY A 374 22.77 -6.29 -14.97
C GLY A 374 22.81 -6.45 -13.46
N VAL A 375 23.92 -6.97 -12.94
CA VAL A 375 24.08 -7.23 -11.50
C VAL A 375 24.67 -6.00 -10.82
N ALA A 376 23.92 -5.42 -9.87
CA ALA A 376 24.45 -4.39 -8.97
C ALA A 376 25.49 -5.02 -8.03
N LYS A 377 26.63 -4.38 -7.86
CA LYS A 377 27.73 -4.89 -7.02
C LYS A 377 28.06 -3.92 -5.90
N ASN A 378 28.22 -4.44 -4.69
CA ASN A 378 28.72 -3.65 -3.57
C ASN A 378 30.23 -3.82 -3.49
N THR A 379 30.94 -2.70 -3.52
CA THR A 379 32.39 -2.71 -3.29
C THR A 379 32.68 -2.92 -1.80
N ILE A 380 33.91 -3.32 -1.50
CA ILE A 380 34.41 -3.50 -0.13
C ILE A 380 34.34 -2.18 0.67
N GLU A 381 34.32 -1.04 -0.03
CA GLU A 381 34.22 0.32 0.53
C GLU A 381 32.78 0.77 0.80
N GLY A 382 31.78 -0.09 0.58
CA GLY A 382 30.36 0.19 0.86
C GLY A 382 29.67 1.06 -0.18
N THR A 383 30.30 1.29 -1.34
CA THR A 383 29.65 1.96 -2.48
C THR A 383 28.95 0.94 -3.38
N THR A 384 27.72 1.25 -3.77
CA THR A 384 26.90 0.44 -4.69
C THR A 384 27.25 0.83 -6.12
N LEU A 385 27.73 -0.12 -6.92
CA LEU A 385 27.89 0.04 -8.36
C LEU A 385 26.61 -0.37 -9.06
N ARG A 386 26.12 0.52 -9.94
CA ARG A 386 24.92 0.33 -10.74
C ARG A 386 25.07 -0.83 -11.71
N GLY A 387 24.11 -1.74 -11.74
CA GLY A 387 24.01 -2.85 -12.70
C GLY A 387 23.14 -2.54 -13.94
N ASP A 388 22.33 -1.49 -13.86
CA ASP A 388 21.30 -1.16 -14.84
C ASP A 388 21.81 -0.39 -16.05
N ILE A 389 21.28 -0.70 -17.23
CA ILE A 389 21.68 -0.09 -18.50
C ILE A 389 20.66 0.98 -18.93
N ASN A 390 21.16 2.19 -19.20
CA ASN A 390 20.37 3.23 -19.88
C ASN A 390 20.49 3.07 -21.39
N VAL A 391 19.35 3.01 -22.07
CA VAL A 391 19.29 3.00 -23.54
C VAL A 391 18.74 4.34 -24.01
N CYS A 392 19.29 4.86 -25.10
CA CYS A 392 18.72 6.01 -25.80
C CYS A 392 18.53 5.68 -27.27
N ILE A 393 17.33 5.90 -27.81
CA ILE A 393 17.05 5.73 -29.24
C ILE A 393 16.89 7.08 -29.88
N VAL A 394 17.76 7.35 -30.86
CA VAL A 394 17.71 8.55 -31.71
C VAL A 394 17.50 8.12 -33.15
N GLY A 395 16.79 8.92 -33.94
CA GLY A 395 16.54 8.61 -35.35
C GLY A 395 15.62 9.62 -36.01
N ASP A 396 15.25 9.35 -37.25
CA ASP A 396 14.35 10.21 -38.01
C ASP A 396 12.89 10.03 -37.55
N PRO A 397 12.01 11.02 -37.81
CA PRO A 397 10.58 10.87 -37.56
C PRO A 397 9.99 9.68 -38.33
N SER A 398 8.89 9.11 -37.85
CA SER A 398 8.17 7.98 -38.48
C SER A 398 8.88 6.60 -38.46
N THR A 399 9.92 6.43 -37.65
CA THR A 399 10.68 5.17 -37.46
C THR A 399 10.13 4.25 -36.37
N ALA A 400 8.84 4.39 -36.02
CA ALA A 400 8.13 3.60 -34.99
C ALA A 400 8.73 3.61 -33.56
N LYS A 401 9.61 4.56 -33.21
CA LYS A 401 10.23 4.64 -31.86
C LYS A 401 9.21 4.71 -30.72
N SER A 402 8.21 5.60 -30.83
CA SER A 402 7.17 5.73 -29.80
C SER A 402 6.31 4.45 -29.71
N GLN A 403 6.23 3.65 -30.77
CA GLN A 403 5.52 2.38 -30.74
C GLN A 403 6.33 1.31 -29.98
N LEU A 404 7.66 1.29 -30.11
CA LEU A 404 8.54 0.46 -29.29
C LEU A 404 8.38 0.79 -27.80
N LEU A 405 8.46 2.07 -27.43
CA LEU A 405 8.28 2.51 -26.03
C LEU A 405 6.93 2.07 -25.45
N LYS A 406 5.84 2.33 -26.18
CA LYS A 406 4.49 1.95 -25.74
C LYS A 406 4.39 0.45 -25.51
N GLN A 407 4.94 -0.35 -26.41
CA GLN A 407 4.90 -1.80 -26.29
C GLN A 407 5.66 -2.32 -25.07
N VAL A 408 6.86 -1.79 -24.79
CA VAL A 408 7.63 -2.18 -23.59
C VAL A 408 6.94 -1.70 -22.31
N SER A 409 6.30 -0.52 -22.33
CA SER A 409 5.54 -0.04 -21.18
C SER A 409 4.33 -0.92 -20.85
N GLU A 410 3.73 -1.55 -21.87
CA GLU A 410 2.65 -2.53 -21.68
C GLU A 410 3.19 -3.91 -21.26
N MET A 411 4.40 -4.28 -21.71
CA MET A 411 4.99 -5.59 -21.46
C MET A 411 5.68 -5.71 -20.10
N THR A 412 6.40 -4.67 -19.68
CA THR A 412 7.27 -4.74 -18.50
C THR A 412 6.46 -4.44 -17.25
N PRO A 413 6.53 -5.29 -16.19
CA PRO A 413 5.94 -4.94 -14.91
C PRO A 413 6.62 -3.69 -14.36
N ARG A 414 5.84 -2.80 -13.74
CA ARG A 414 6.35 -1.52 -13.17
C ARG A 414 6.91 -0.53 -14.19
N ALA A 415 6.60 -0.65 -15.48
CA ALA A 415 6.93 0.39 -16.43
C ALA A 415 5.94 1.56 -16.42
N VAL A 416 6.46 2.77 -16.63
CA VAL A 416 5.67 4.01 -16.71
C VAL A 416 6.04 4.72 -18.01
N TYR A 417 5.03 5.09 -18.80
CA TYR A 417 5.21 5.91 -20.01
C TYR A 417 4.89 7.37 -19.71
N THR A 418 5.84 8.25 -20.01
CA THR A 418 5.69 9.70 -19.87
C THR A 418 6.16 10.43 -21.12
N SER A 419 5.57 11.59 -21.39
CA SER A 419 6.04 12.51 -22.42
C SER A 419 6.84 13.63 -21.76
N GLY A 420 8.03 13.91 -22.28
CA GLY A 420 8.95 14.93 -21.75
C GLY A 420 8.40 16.35 -21.81
N LYS A 421 7.42 16.63 -22.68
CA LYS A 421 6.73 17.93 -22.72
C LYS A 421 5.58 18.04 -21.72
N ALA A 422 4.93 16.92 -21.40
CA ALA A 422 3.78 16.89 -20.49
C ALA A 422 4.22 16.73 -19.02
N SER A 423 5.47 16.33 -18.79
CA SER A 423 6.01 16.03 -17.47
C SER A 423 6.91 17.17 -17.02
N SER A 424 6.71 17.65 -15.81
CA SER A 424 7.60 18.62 -15.16
C SER A 424 8.60 17.90 -14.24
N ALA A 425 9.65 18.57 -13.77
CA ALA A 425 10.58 18.03 -12.78
C ALA A 425 9.87 17.42 -11.57
N ALA A 426 8.82 18.08 -11.08
CA ALA A 426 8.00 17.62 -9.95
C ALA A 426 7.21 16.35 -10.28
N GLY A 427 6.73 16.22 -11.52
CA GLY A 427 6.01 15.03 -11.99
C GLY A 427 6.93 13.85 -12.31
N LEU A 428 8.19 14.09 -12.66
CA LEU A 428 9.19 13.06 -12.93
C LEU A 428 9.82 12.51 -11.65
N THR A 429 10.19 13.39 -10.71
CA THR A 429 10.91 13.01 -9.49
C THR A 429 9.94 12.74 -8.33
N ALA A 430 9.77 13.70 -7.42
CA ALA A 430 8.71 13.71 -6.43
C ALA A 430 8.33 15.16 -6.11
N ALA A 431 7.10 15.34 -5.63
CA ALA A 431 6.56 16.63 -5.26
C ALA A 431 6.19 16.65 -3.78
N VAL A 432 6.45 17.77 -3.11
CA VAL A 432 5.92 18.02 -1.76
C VAL A 432 4.63 18.80 -1.93
N VAL A 433 3.50 18.17 -1.59
CA VAL A 433 2.16 18.73 -1.71
C VAL A 433 1.57 18.90 -0.32
N LYS A 434 0.86 20.01 -0.09
CA LYS A 434 0.13 20.22 1.15
C LYS A 434 -1.21 19.50 1.06
N ASP A 435 -1.50 18.63 2.02
CA ASP A 435 -2.78 17.93 2.07
C ASP A 435 -3.90 18.87 2.54
N GLU A 436 -5.10 18.73 1.95
CA GLU A 436 -6.25 19.58 2.28
C GLU A 436 -6.92 19.16 3.59
N GLU A 437 -6.84 17.87 3.95
CA GLU A 437 -7.46 17.33 5.17
C GLU A 437 -6.58 17.55 6.40
N SER A 438 -5.28 17.29 6.27
CA SER A 438 -4.34 17.28 7.40
C SER A 438 -3.55 18.60 7.55
N PHE A 439 -3.55 19.46 6.53
CA PHE A 439 -2.66 20.62 6.39
C PHE A 439 -1.15 20.34 6.47
N ASP A 440 -0.76 19.07 6.57
CA ASP A 440 0.62 18.62 6.58
C ASP A 440 1.19 18.52 5.16
N PHE A 441 2.52 18.64 5.08
CA PHE A 441 3.27 18.45 3.85
C PHE A 441 3.51 16.96 3.64
N VAL A 442 2.91 16.41 2.58
CA VAL A 442 3.06 15.02 2.16
C VAL A 442 3.87 14.94 0.87
N ILE A 443 4.63 13.86 0.75
CA ILE A 443 5.42 13.57 -0.44
C ILE A 443 4.55 12.76 -1.40
N GLU A 444 4.49 13.22 -2.64
CA GLU A 444 3.86 12.54 -3.77
C GLU A 444 4.94 11.98 -4.68
N ALA A 445 4.87 10.67 -4.92
CA ALA A 445 5.79 9.98 -5.82
C ALA A 445 5.54 10.39 -7.29
N GLY A 446 6.60 10.78 -8.00
CA GLY A 446 6.56 11.04 -9.44
C GLY A 446 6.85 9.79 -10.27
N ALA A 447 6.87 9.96 -11.59
CA ALA A 447 6.94 8.86 -12.55
C ALA A 447 8.18 7.96 -12.39
N LEU A 448 9.35 8.51 -12.04
CA LEU A 448 10.58 7.74 -11.84
C LEU A 448 10.50 6.85 -10.59
N MET A 449 9.94 7.37 -9.50
CA MET A 449 9.73 6.60 -8.27
C MET A 449 8.67 5.51 -8.44
N LEU A 450 7.61 5.81 -9.19
CA LEU A 450 6.57 4.83 -9.51
C LEU A 450 7.11 3.69 -10.40
N ALA A 451 8.21 3.92 -11.12
CA ALA A 451 8.87 2.96 -11.99
C ALA A 451 10.06 2.25 -11.33
N ASP A 452 10.17 2.28 -10.00
CA ASP A 452 11.25 1.60 -9.27
C ASP A 452 11.31 0.10 -9.64
N ASN A 453 12.51 -0.46 -9.80
CA ASN A 453 12.77 -1.81 -10.32
C ASN A 453 12.05 -2.14 -11.66
N GLY A 454 11.74 -1.12 -12.45
CA GLY A 454 11.08 -1.22 -13.75
C GLY A 454 11.70 -0.26 -14.76
N VAL A 455 11.00 -0.03 -15.88
CA VAL A 455 11.46 0.83 -16.98
C VAL A 455 10.66 2.12 -17.02
N CYS A 456 11.31 3.27 -16.87
CA CYS A 456 10.67 4.56 -17.09
C CYS A 456 10.88 5.01 -18.54
N CYS A 457 9.83 4.97 -19.36
CA CYS A 457 9.88 5.37 -20.75
C CYS A 457 9.59 6.87 -20.86
N ILE A 458 10.53 7.64 -21.41
CA ILE A 458 10.39 9.08 -21.65
C ILE A 458 10.45 9.34 -23.16
N ASP A 459 9.35 9.84 -23.71
CA ASP A 459 9.25 10.24 -25.12
C ASP A 459 9.50 11.74 -25.30
N GLU A 460 10.01 12.13 -26.48
CA GLU A 460 10.35 13.52 -26.83
C GLU A 460 11.31 14.19 -25.84
N PHE A 461 12.40 13.52 -25.48
CA PHE A 461 13.40 14.05 -24.54
C PHE A 461 14.01 15.39 -25.00
N ASP A 462 14.07 15.62 -26.32
CA ASP A 462 14.57 16.84 -26.94
C ASP A 462 13.66 18.07 -26.72
N LYS A 463 12.39 17.85 -26.34
CA LYS A 463 11.41 18.91 -26.07
C LYS A 463 11.25 19.22 -24.59
N MET A 464 11.99 18.53 -23.73
CA MET A 464 11.97 18.74 -22.28
C MET A 464 12.72 20.02 -21.92
N ASP A 465 12.24 20.72 -20.89
CA ASP A 465 12.94 21.90 -20.37
C ASP A 465 14.27 21.49 -19.72
N PRO A 466 15.34 22.29 -19.87
CA PRO A 466 16.66 21.95 -19.35
C PRO A 466 16.69 21.85 -17.81
N ALA A 467 15.78 22.53 -17.12
CA ALA A 467 15.63 22.40 -15.66
C ALA A 467 15.15 21.00 -15.25
N ASP A 468 14.23 20.42 -16.03
CA ASP A 468 13.69 19.09 -15.80
C ASP A 468 14.73 18.01 -16.14
N GLN A 469 15.55 18.23 -17.17
CA GLN A 469 16.67 17.34 -17.51
C GLN A 469 17.69 17.23 -16.37
N VAL A 470 18.03 18.35 -15.70
CA VAL A 470 18.97 18.35 -14.57
C VAL A 470 18.45 17.50 -13.41
N ALA A 471 17.15 17.50 -13.15
CA ALA A 471 16.54 16.72 -12.07
C ALA A 471 16.67 15.20 -12.28
N ILE A 472 16.81 14.76 -13.53
CA ILE A 472 16.92 13.34 -13.87
C ILE A 472 18.37 12.84 -13.75
N HIS A 473 19.37 13.71 -13.86
CA HIS A 473 20.79 13.33 -13.79
C HIS A 473 21.16 12.65 -12.46
N GLU A 474 20.59 13.12 -11.34
CA GLU A 474 20.79 12.51 -10.02
C GLU A 474 20.25 11.07 -10.00
N ALA A 475 19.02 10.88 -10.48
CA ALA A 475 18.37 9.58 -10.55
C ALA A 475 19.12 8.59 -11.48
N MET A 476 19.67 9.07 -12.60
CA MET A 476 20.40 8.23 -13.57
C MET A 476 21.77 7.77 -13.06
N GLU A 477 22.47 8.62 -12.32
CA GLU A 477 23.84 8.36 -11.85
C GLU A 477 23.84 7.62 -10.51
N GLN A 478 23.05 8.11 -9.54
CA GLN A 478 23.10 7.65 -8.16
C GLN A 478 21.96 6.69 -7.80
N GLN A 479 21.00 6.47 -8.72
CA GLN A 479 19.77 5.68 -8.47
C GLN A 479 19.02 6.11 -7.19
N THR A 480 19.18 7.39 -6.84
CA THR A 480 18.57 8.02 -5.68
C THR A 480 18.15 9.43 -6.05
N ILE A 481 17.07 9.90 -5.42
CA ILE A 481 16.57 11.26 -5.56
C ILE A 481 16.52 11.87 -4.16
N SER A 482 17.25 12.96 -3.97
CA SER A 482 17.21 13.76 -2.75
C SER A 482 16.33 14.99 -2.94
N LEU A 483 15.33 15.15 -2.08
CA LEU A 483 14.46 16.32 -2.04
C LEU A 483 14.63 17.01 -0.69
N ALA A 484 15.12 18.25 -0.74
CA ALA A 484 15.20 19.16 0.38
C ALA A 484 14.33 20.39 0.12
N LYS A 485 13.05 20.33 0.50
CA LYS A 485 12.11 21.46 0.38
C LYS A 485 11.27 21.58 1.66
N TRP A 486 11.00 22.82 2.08
CA TRP A 486 10.09 23.13 3.20
C TRP A 486 10.36 22.33 4.49
N LEU A 487 11.62 22.32 4.97
CA LEU A 487 12.11 21.59 6.16
C LEU A 487 12.12 20.05 6.08
N GLN A 488 11.62 19.44 4.99
CA GLN A 488 11.72 17.99 4.79
C GLN A 488 12.94 17.67 3.92
N VAL A 489 13.78 16.75 4.42
CA VAL A 489 14.85 16.11 3.65
C VAL A 489 14.47 14.65 3.48
N ALA A 490 14.18 14.25 2.25
CA ALA A 490 13.87 12.86 1.91
C ALA A 490 14.84 12.38 0.85
N VAL A 491 15.43 11.19 1.06
CA VAL A 491 16.23 10.49 0.06
C VAL A 491 15.46 9.23 -0.31
N MET A 492 15.10 9.11 -1.59
CA MET A 492 14.29 8.01 -2.09
C MET A 492 15.10 7.25 -3.14
N ARG A 493 15.12 5.92 -3.02
CA ARG A 493 15.79 5.05 -4.00
C ARG A 493 14.90 4.90 -5.23
N THR A 494 15.55 4.92 -6.39
CA THR A 494 14.94 4.66 -7.69
C THR A 494 15.88 3.75 -8.49
N ALA A 495 15.64 2.44 -8.42
CA ALA A 495 16.27 1.44 -9.28
C ALA A 495 15.52 1.32 -10.63
N ALA A 496 14.93 2.43 -11.10
CA ALA A 496 14.33 2.47 -12.42
C ALA A 496 15.45 2.47 -13.47
N THR A 497 15.29 1.72 -14.55
CA THR A 497 16.07 1.89 -15.79
C THR A 497 15.39 2.96 -16.64
N PRO A 498 15.89 4.20 -16.69
CA PRO A 498 15.29 5.19 -17.56
C PRO A 498 15.65 4.90 -19.02
N TRP A 499 14.63 4.93 -19.86
CA TRP A 499 14.73 4.74 -21.30
C TRP A 499 14.24 5.97 -22.03
N TYR A 500 15.08 6.51 -22.91
CA TYR A 500 14.81 7.75 -23.63
C TYR A 500 14.65 7.51 -25.12
N THR A 501 13.68 8.19 -25.73
CA THR A 501 13.68 8.46 -27.17
C THR A 501 13.93 9.94 -27.43
N ALA A 502 14.80 10.23 -28.39
CA ALA A 502 14.98 11.57 -28.93
C ALA A 502 14.79 11.58 -30.46
N SER A 503 14.26 12.69 -30.97
CA SER A 503 14.21 12.94 -32.41
C SER A 503 15.44 13.72 -32.87
N ALA A 504 15.94 13.44 -34.07
CA ALA A 504 16.95 14.30 -34.68
C ALA A 504 16.36 15.68 -35.01
N ARG A 505 17.17 16.75 -34.90
CA ARG A 505 16.75 18.10 -35.30
C ARG A 505 16.83 18.24 -36.82
N GLY A 506 15.73 18.73 -37.41
CA GLY A 506 15.52 18.77 -38.85
C GLY A 506 14.80 17.51 -39.33
N LEU A 507 13.97 17.63 -40.38
CA LEU A 507 13.18 16.52 -40.91
C LEU A 507 14.01 15.28 -41.31
N ASN A 508 15.33 15.43 -41.47
CA ASN A 508 16.31 14.39 -41.80
C ASN A 508 17.62 14.57 -41.02
N TRP A 509 18.28 13.47 -40.65
CA TRP A 509 19.68 13.45 -40.23
C TRP A 509 20.61 14.02 -41.32
N THR A 510 21.32 15.11 -41.04
CA THR A 510 22.28 15.68 -42.00
C THR A 510 23.67 15.08 -41.77
N ARG A 511 24.09 14.17 -42.66
CA ARG A 511 25.36 13.41 -42.62
C ARG A 511 26.66 14.27 -42.61
N GLY A 512 26.56 15.60 -42.63
CA GLY A 512 27.69 16.53 -42.73
C GLY A 512 28.09 17.25 -41.42
N LEU A 513 27.31 17.11 -40.34
CA LEU A 513 27.60 17.72 -39.05
C LEU A 513 28.13 16.66 -38.06
N PRO A 514 29.12 16.99 -37.20
CA PRO A 514 29.51 16.09 -36.12
C PRO A 514 28.32 15.82 -35.19
N SER A 515 28.21 14.60 -34.64
CA SER A 515 27.09 14.17 -33.76
C SER A 515 26.81 15.16 -32.62
N ARG A 516 27.87 15.79 -32.09
CA ARG A 516 27.83 16.86 -31.08
C ARG A 516 27.01 18.10 -31.47
N TRP A 517 26.92 18.41 -32.76
CA TRP A 517 26.20 19.58 -33.29
C TRP A 517 24.78 19.22 -33.74
N SER A 518 24.50 17.94 -34.01
CA SER A 518 23.17 17.45 -34.38
C SER A 518 22.26 17.23 -33.17
N SER A 519 22.84 16.89 -32.02
CA SER A 519 22.17 16.72 -30.73
C SER A 519 22.77 17.72 -29.75
N TYR A 520 22.10 18.84 -29.45
CA TYR A 520 22.57 19.83 -28.47
C TYR A 520 22.42 19.29 -27.03
N ALA A 521 23.02 18.14 -26.72
CA ALA A 521 23.12 17.60 -25.37
C ALA A 521 24.35 18.17 -24.66
N VAL A 522 24.21 18.53 -23.39
CA VAL A 522 25.33 18.95 -22.54
C VAL A 522 26.22 17.72 -22.31
N PRO A 523 27.55 17.80 -22.52
CA PRO A 523 28.42 16.66 -22.27
C PRO A 523 28.49 16.37 -20.76
N SER A 524 27.77 15.35 -20.29
CA SER A 524 28.03 14.71 -18.99
C SER A 524 29.15 13.69 -19.19
N ARG A 525 30.17 13.73 -18.32
CA ARG A 525 31.35 12.86 -18.41
C ARG A 525 31.18 11.53 -17.66
N THR A 526 29.99 11.21 -17.16
CA THR A 526 29.79 10.16 -16.14
C THR A 526 28.82 9.05 -16.51
N ALA A 527 28.02 9.19 -17.58
CA ALA A 527 27.02 8.18 -17.91
C ALA A 527 27.53 7.19 -18.98
N HIS A 528 27.63 5.91 -18.63
CA HIS A 528 27.69 4.82 -19.61
C HIS A 528 26.33 4.70 -20.32
N GLU A 529 26.08 5.58 -21.28
CA GLU A 529 24.94 5.47 -22.19
C GLU A 529 25.29 4.49 -23.32
N VAL A 530 24.28 3.90 -23.96
CA VAL A 530 24.48 3.22 -25.25
C VAL A 530 23.54 3.88 -26.26
N CYS A 531 24.10 4.66 -27.17
CA CYS A 531 23.36 5.29 -28.26
C CYS A 531 23.40 4.38 -29.50
N PHE A 532 22.23 3.92 -29.95
CA PHE A 532 22.11 3.19 -31.21
C PHE A 532 21.73 4.15 -32.34
N GLY A 533 22.57 4.23 -33.37
CA GLY A 533 22.27 4.90 -34.64
C GLY A 533 21.63 3.94 -35.65
N GLU A 534 21.00 4.49 -36.68
CA GLU A 534 20.28 3.73 -37.73
C GLU A 534 21.16 2.77 -38.56
N GLU A 535 22.47 2.97 -38.58
CA GLU A 535 23.41 2.11 -39.31
C GLU A 535 24.29 1.32 -38.34
N GLY A 536 23.79 0.19 -37.81
CA GLY A 536 24.57 -1.05 -37.61
C GLY A 536 25.85 -1.02 -36.75
N SER A 537 26.20 0.12 -36.16
CA SER A 537 27.52 0.40 -35.62
C SER A 537 27.36 0.88 -34.17
N PRO A 538 28.05 0.23 -33.21
CA PRO A 538 28.09 0.74 -31.85
C PRO A 538 28.77 2.10 -31.89
N MET A 539 28.06 3.16 -31.49
CA MET A 539 28.73 4.41 -31.15
C MET A 539 29.56 4.12 -29.90
N GLN A 540 30.90 4.07 -30.06
CA GLN A 540 31.80 4.05 -28.92
C GLN A 540 31.62 5.35 -28.15
N ILE A 541 31.11 5.23 -26.93
CA ILE A 541 31.05 6.30 -25.96
C ILE A 541 32.36 6.27 -25.19
N CYS A 542 33.11 7.36 -25.28
CA CYS A 542 34.30 7.63 -24.46
C CYS A 542 33.89 8.17 -23.10
#